data_AF-A0A0G1X455-F1
#
_entry.id   AF-A0A0G1X455-F1
#
_cell.length_a   1.000
_cell.length_b   1.000
_cell.length_c   1.000
_cell.angle_alpha   90.00
_cell.angle_beta   90.00
_cell.angle_gamma   90.00
#
_symmetry.space_group_name_H-M   'P 1'
#
loop_
_entity.id
_entity.type
_entity.pdbx_description
1 polymer ?
#
loop_
_entity_poly.entity_id
_entity_poly.type
_entity_poly.pdbx_seq_one_letter_code
_entity_poly.pdbx_strand_id
1 'polypeptide(L)'
;KFGSLRAAINWGTIVPAVLFAAFVLSILALSPVVTEDAVTGLVGYVHPSILIVVGIFGMFSILSSYVTIGYDVYKSLGLDLGFPRFAQYALVVFGPLVAYFAGLNSFIGLVSLIGGIFLGLEGIFIVLMWLKAIKKPLSLSTLLLIAVFAAAIIYEIIK
;
A
#
# COMPACT_ATOMS: atom_id res chain seq x y z
N LYS A 1 18.84 -6.21 -23.80
CA LYS A 1 17.89 -7.27 -23.33
C LYS A 1 16.68 -6.64 -22.61
N PHE A 2 15.93 -5.73 -23.26
CA PHE A 2 14.77 -5.06 -22.64
C PHE A 2 13.49 -5.93 -22.61
N GLY A 3 13.47 -7.05 -23.36
CA GLY A 3 12.34 -7.97 -23.39
C GLY A 3 12.02 -8.59 -22.03
N SER A 4 13.04 -8.87 -21.21
CA SER A 4 12.83 -9.42 -19.86
C SER A 4 12.25 -8.40 -18.88
N LEU A 5 12.59 -7.10 -19.01
CA LEU A 5 12.09 -6.06 -18.10
C LEU A 5 10.62 -5.75 -18.37
N ARG A 6 10.22 -5.60 -19.63
CA ARG A 6 8.80 -5.38 -19.99
C ARG A 6 7.94 -6.58 -19.59
N ALA A 7 8.46 -7.79 -19.80
CA ALA A 7 7.79 -9.00 -19.34
C ALA A 7 7.66 -9.03 -17.81
N ALA A 8 8.71 -8.67 -17.07
CA ALA A 8 8.66 -8.61 -15.61
C ALA A 8 7.62 -7.61 -15.09
N ILE A 9 7.51 -6.42 -15.70
CA ILE A 9 6.48 -5.43 -15.35
C ILE A 9 5.09 -5.99 -15.66
N ASN A 10 4.87 -6.54 -16.86
CA ASN A 10 3.57 -7.05 -17.25
C ASN A 10 3.11 -8.20 -16.34
N TRP A 11 3.97 -9.19 -16.09
CA TRP A 11 3.66 -10.30 -15.19
C TRP A 11 3.54 -9.84 -13.74
N GLY A 12 4.40 -8.92 -13.31
CA GLY A 12 4.36 -8.32 -11.98
C GLY A 12 3.08 -7.53 -11.70
N THR A 13 2.40 -7.01 -12.72
CA THR A 13 1.11 -6.34 -12.56
C THR A 13 -0.08 -7.28 -12.75
N ILE A 14 -0.05 -8.15 -13.76
CA ILE A 14 -1.19 -9.00 -14.13
C ILE A 14 -1.42 -10.10 -13.09
N VAL A 15 -0.36 -10.76 -12.60
CA VAL A 15 -0.51 -11.88 -11.66
C VAL A 15 -1.13 -11.43 -10.34
N PRO A 16 -0.65 -10.36 -9.67
CA PRO A 16 -1.29 -9.88 -8.45
C PRO A 16 -2.75 -9.44 -8.69
N ALA A 17 -3.04 -8.78 -9.82
CA ALA A 17 -4.41 -8.37 -10.12
C ALA A 17 -5.38 -9.56 -10.24
N VAL A 18 -4.96 -10.64 -10.93
CA VAL A 18 -5.76 -11.86 -11.06
C VAL A 18 -5.93 -12.57 -9.72
N LEU A 19 -4.85 -12.70 -8.93
CA LEU A 19 -4.92 -13.31 -7.61
C LEU A 19 -5.81 -12.51 -6.65
N PHE A 20 -5.76 -11.18 -6.73
CA PHE A 20 -6.60 -10.30 -5.91
C PHE A 20 -8.08 -10.42 -6.30
N ALA A 21 -8.38 -10.47 -7.59
CA ALA A 21 -9.75 -10.71 -8.07
C ALA A 21 -10.27 -12.09 -7.62
N ALA A 22 -9.45 -13.14 -7.73
CA ALA A 22 -9.82 -14.47 -7.25
C ALA A 22 -10.07 -14.49 -5.74
N PHE A 23 -9.24 -13.78 -4.96
CA PHE A 23 -9.43 -13.62 -3.52
C PHE A 23 -10.77 -12.93 -3.21
N VAL A 24 -11.04 -11.78 -3.83
CA VAL A 24 -12.29 -11.03 -3.62
C VAL A 24 -13.52 -11.89 -3.96
N LEU A 25 -13.52 -12.56 -5.11
CA LEU A 25 -14.62 -13.43 -5.51
C LEU A 25 -14.82 -14.60 -4.54
N SER A 26 -13.72 -15.15 -3.99
CA SER A 26 -13.79 -16.22 -3.00
C SER A 26 -14.41 -15.75 -1.68
N ILE A 27 -14.03 -14.56 -1.19
CA ILE A 27 -14.61 -13.98 0.03
C ILE A 27 -16.10 -13.72 -0.16
N LEU A 28 -16.50 -13.13 -1.29
CA LEU A 28 -17.92 -12.86 -1.58
C LEU A 28 -18.76 -14.14 -1.72
N ALA A 29 -18.16 -15.24 -2.20
CA ALA A 29 -18.85 -16.51 -2.35
C ALA A 29 -18.98 -17.28 -1.03
N LEU A 30 -18.01 -17.15 -0.12
CA LEU A 30 -17.96 -17.94 1.12
C LEU A 30 -18.53 -17.21 2.33
N SER A 31 -18.42 -15.88 2.39
CA SER A 31 -18.85 -15.09 3.53
C SER A 31 -20.15 -14.34 3.23
N PRO A 32 -21.21 -14.49 4.04
CA PRO A 32 -22.41 -13.66 3.91
C PRO A 32 -22.20 -12.22 4.41
N VAL A 33 -21.17 -11.98 5.23
CA VAL A 33 -20.83 -10.66 5.77
C VAL A 33 -19.36 -10.35 5.49
N VAL A 34 -19.10 -9.26 4.76
CA VAL A 34 -17.73 -8.84 4.43
C VAL A 34 -17.20 -7.94 5.55
N THR A 35 -16.15 -8.41 6.25
CA THR A 35 -15.42 -7.63 7.27
C THR A 35 -14.31 -6.80 6.64
N GLU A 36 -13.83 -5.77 7.34
CA GLU A 36 -12.73 -4.93 6.85
C GLU A 36 -11.45 -5.73 6.57
N ASP A 37 -11.17 -6.75 7.39
CA ASP A 37 -10.03 -7.66 7.23
C ASP A 37 -10.31 -8.86 6.28
N ALA A 38 -11.53 -8.98 5.77
CA ALA A 38 -12.09 -10.11 5.00
C ALA A 38 -12.09 -11.49 5.69
N VAL A 39 -11.11 -11.80 6.54
CA VAL A 39 -10.88 -13.13 7.14
C VAL A 39 -11.84 -13.39 8.29
N THR A 40 -12.12 -12.39 9.14
CA THR A 40 -13.04 -12.52 10.27
C THR A 40 -14.46 -12.85 9.82
N GLY A 41 -14.87 -12.35 8.64
CA GLY A 41 -16.16 -12.69 8.05
C GLY A 41 -16.34 -14.19 7.76
N LEU A 42 -15.25 -14.95 7.59
CA LEU A 42 -15.29 -16.38 7.30
C LEU A 42 -15.49 -17.26 8.55
N VAL A 43 -15.46 -16.68 9.75
CA VAL A 43 -15.63 -17.42 11.00
C VAL A 43 -17.01 -18.07 11.02
N GLY A 44 -17.04 -19.40 11.19
CA GLY A 44 -18.27 -20.20 11.16
C GLY A 44 -18.70 -20.67 9.76
N TYR A 45 -18.07 -20.17 8.69
CA TYR A 45 -18.37 -20.55 7.30
C TYR A 45 -17.28 -21.40 6.65
N VAL A 46 -16.06 -21.37 7.19
CA VAL A 46 -14.91 -22.16 6.71
C VAL A 46 -14.32 -22.99 7.85
N HIS A 47 -13.70 -24.13 7.51
CA HIS A 47 -13.08 -25.00 8.49
C HIS A 47 -12.01 -24.25 9.32
N PRO A 48 -12.03 -24.34 10.67
CA PRO A 48 -11.13 -23.55 11.53
C PRO A 48 -9.64 -23.70 11.22
N SER A 49 -9.20 -24.88 10.79
CA SER A 49 -7.80 -25.11 10.40
C SER A 49 -7.34 -24.21 9.26
N ILE A 50 -8.21 -23.90 8.29
CA ILE A 50 -7.87 -23.00 7.18
C ILE A 50 -7.66 -21.57 7.73
N LEU A 51 -8.54 -21.12 8.63
CA LEU A 51 -8.43 -19.81 9.25
C LEU A 51 -7.15 -19.67 10.08
N ILE A 52 -6.76 -20.72 10.81
CA ILE A 52 -5.50 -20.76 11.55
C ILE A 52 -4.30 -20.63 10.60
N VAL A 53 -4.30 -21.39 9.50
CA VAL A 53 -3.21 -21.34 8.51
C VAL A 53 -3.11 -19.95 7.88
N VAL A 54 -4.23 -19.37 7.45
CA VAL A 54 -4.27 -18.01 6.90
C VAL A 54 -3.80 -16.99 7.92
N GLY A 55 -4.22 -17.10 9.18
CA GLY A 55 -3.78 -16.21 10.26
C GLY A 55 -2.27 -16.28 10.51
N ILE A 56 -1.69 -17.48 10.54
CA ILE A 56 -0.24 -17.68 10.71
C ILE A 56 0.54 -17.07 9.54
N PHE A 57 0.14 -17.37 8.30
CA PHE A 57 0.81 -16.82 7.12
C PHE A 57 0.64 -15.30 7.01
N GLY A 58 -0.55 -14.78 7.36
CA GLY A 58 -0.82 -13.34 7.43
C GLY A 58 0.08 -12.66 8.46
N MET A 59 0.21 -13.23 9.66
CA MET A 59 1.11 -12.71 10.69
C MET A 59 2.56 -12.67 10.20
N PHE A 60 3.08 -13.75 9.60
CA PHE A 60 4.43 -13.75 9.05
C PHE A 60 4.62 -12.72 7.94
N SER A 61 3.63 -12.56 7.06
CA SER A 61 3.65 -11.55 6.00
C SER A 61 3.73 -10.13 6.57
N ILE A 62 2.94 -9.82 7.61
CA ILE A 62 2.96 -8.50 8.26
C ILE A 62 4.33 -8.27 8.92
N LEU A 63 4.86 -9.25 9.64
CA LEU A 63 6.17 -9.15 10.30
C LEU A 63 7.29 -8.89 9.29
N SER A 64 7.33 -9.64 8.18
CA SER A 64 8.36 -9.45 7.15
C SER A 64 8.28 -8.08 6.48
N SER A 65 7.07 -7.62 6.18
CA SER A 65 6.87 -6.29 5.57
C SER A 65 7.22 -5.17 6.54
N TYR A 66 6.85 -5.31 7.81
CA TYR A 66 7.16 -4.32 8.85
C TYR A 66 8.66 -4.14 9.03
N VAL A 67 9.44 -5.23 9.07
CA VAL A 67 10.90 -5.15 9.19
C VAL A 67 11.52 -4.45 7.98
N THR A 68 11.04 -4.76 6.78
CA THR A 68 11.56 -4.18 5.54
C THR A 68 11.28 -2.67 5.48
N ILE A 69 10.01 -2.28 5.64
CA ILE A 69 9.59 -0.87 5.62
C ILE A 69 10.21 -0.09 6.78
N GLY A 70 10.28 -0.68 7.97
CA GLY A 70 10.88 -0.06 9.14
C GLY A 70 12.37 0.24 8.94
N TYR A 71 13.10 -0.63 8.24
CA TYR A 71 14.50 -0.38 7.88
C TYR A 71 14.65 0.74 6.85
N ASP A 72 13.76 0.80 5.86
CA ASP A 72 13.75 1.88 4.86
C ASP A 72 13.45 3.23 5.53
N VAL A 73 12.46 3.30 6.41
CA VAL A 73 12.15 4.51 7.19
C VAL A 73 13.34 4.89 8.09
N TYR A 74 13.96 3.93 8.78
CA TYR A 74 15.16 4.17 9.59
C TYR A 74 16.27 4.85 8.76
N LYS A 75 16.54 4.31 7.56
CA LYS A 75 17.52 4.83 6.61
C LYS A 75 17.16 6.23 6.15
N SER A 76 15.92 6.47 5.72
CA SER A 76 15.49 7.79 5.26
C SER A 76 15.54 8.85 6.37
N LEU A 77 15.13 8.51 7.60
CA LEU A 77 15.24 9.44 8.74
C LEU A 77 16.70 9.83 9.01
N GLY A 78 17.64 8.90 8.89
CA GLY A 78 19.06 9.17 9.14
C GLY A 78 19.79 9.84 7.98
N LEU A 79 19.60 9.32 6.77
CA LEU A 79 20.35 9.75 5.58
C LEU A 79 19.74 10.99 4.93
N ASP A 80 18.41 11.06 4.86
CA ASP A 80 17.70 12.14 4.16
C ASP A 80 17.38 13.29 5.12
N LEU A 81 16.96 12.99 6.36
CA LEU A 81 16.55 13.98 7.35
C LEU A 81 17.59 14.25 8.46
N GLY A 82 18.68 13.48 8.51
CA GLY A 82 19.79 13.73 9.44
C GLY A 82 19.47 13.46 10.91
N PHE A 83 18.44 12.66 11.23
CA PHE A 83 18.04 12.41 12.62
C PHE A 83 19.10 11.61 13.38
N PRO A 84 19.27 11.78 14.71
CA PRO A 84 20.17 10.94 15.50
C PRO A 84 19.63 9.51 15.63
N ARG A 85 20.52 8.52 15.76
CA ARG A 85 20.17 7.07 15.78
C ARG A 85 19.03 6.72 16.74
N PHE A 86 19.04 7.29 17.94
CA PHE A 86 17.99 7.03 18.93
C PHE A 86 16.60 7.47 18.43
N ALA A 87 16.50 8.67 17.83
CA ALA A 87 15.25 9.17 17.28
C ALA A 87 14.78 8.32 16.09
N GLN A 88 15.70 7.81 15.25
CA GLN A 88 15.36 6.91 14.14
C GLN A 88 14.69 5.63 14.67
N TYR A 89 15.31 4.93 15.63
CA TYR A 89 14.73 3.72 16.22
C TYR A 89 13.40 3.99 16.93
N ALA A 90 13.35 5.08 17.72
CA ALA A 90 12.15 5.44 18.45
C ALA A 90 10.97 5.71 17.50
N LEU A 91 11.20 6.42 16.39
CA LEU A 91 10.13 6.75 15.46
C LEU A 91 9.66 5.54 14.65
N VAL A 92 10.56 4.61 14.28
CA VAL A 92 10.18 3.37 13.58
C VAL A 92 9.33 2.46 14.48
N VAL A 93 9.71 2.30 15.75
CA VAL A 93 9.01 1.41 16.69
C VAL A 93 7.74 2.06 17.25
N PHE A 94 7.85 3.29 17.76
CA PHE A 94 6.75 3.96 18.45
C PHE A 94 5.88 4.80 17.53
N GLY A 95 6.35 5.22 16.36
CA GLY A 95 5.56 6.02 15.41
C GLY A 95 4.20 5.39 15.07
N PRO A 96 4.15 4.10 14.66
CA PRO A 96 2.89 3.41 14.40
C PRO A 96 2.00 3.30 15.65
N LEU A 97 2.58 3.07 16.83
CA LEU A 97 1.82 2.99 18.09
C LEU A 97 1.21 4.34 18.46
N VAL A 98 1.98 5.42 18.33
CA VAL A 98 1.49 6.78 18.56
C VAL A 98 0.35 7.11 17.61
N ALA A 99 0.47 6.77 16.32
CA ALA A 99 -0.60 6.96 15.34
C ALA A 99 -1.88 6.19 15.74
N TYR A 100 -1.73 4.93 16.15
CA TYR A 100 -2.85 4.11 16.63
C TYR A 100 -3.55 4.74 17.84
N PHE A 101 -2.81 5.15 18.86
CA PHE A 101 -3.37 5.80 20.05
C PHE A 101 -3.91 7.21 19.79
N ALA A 102 -3.43 7.89 18.74
CA ALA A 102 -3.98 9.16 18.27
C ALA A 102 -5.32 9.01 17.53
N GLY A 103 -5.83 7.78 17.37
CA GLY A 103 -7.13 7.50 16.77
C GLY A 103 -7.06 6.99 15.33
N LEU A 104 -5.87 6.77 14.76
CA LEU A 104 -5.72 6.16 13.44
C LEU A 104 -5.80 4.62 13.58
N ASN A 105 -6.99 4.12 13.87
CA ASN A 105 -7.25 2.70 14.13
C ASN A 105 -8.25 2.05 13.15
N SER A 106 -8.79 2.81 12.20
CA SER A 106 -9.62 2.27 11.11
C SER A 106 -8.73 1.67 10.02
N PHE A 107 -8.91 0.37 9.73
CA PHE A 107 -8.15 -0.31 8.69
C PHE A 107 -8.44 0.28 7.31
N ILE A 108 -9.73 0.40 6.96
CA ILE A 108 -10.14 1.00 5.67
C ILE A 108 -9.69 2.46 5.57
N GLY A 109 -9.82 3.23 6.65
CA GLY A 109 -9.37 4.62 6.69
C GLY A 109 -7.87 4.76 6.40
N LEU A 110 -7.03 3.92 7.02
CA LEU A 110 -5.59 3.92 6.79
C LEU A 110 -5.21 3.53 5.35
N VAL A 111 -5.86 2.50 4.80
CA VAL A 111 -5.63 2.08 3.41
C VAL A 111 -6.07 3.17 2.42
N SER A 112 -7.19 3.84 2.69
CA SER A 112 -7.69 4.98 1.91
C SER A 112 -6.70 6.15 1.94
N LEU A 113 -6.18 6.49 3.13
CA LEU A 113 -5.20 7.57 3.32
C LEU A 113 -3.91 7.30 2.54
N ILE A 114 -3.35 6.10 2.68
CA ILE A 114 -2.11 5.69 2.01
C ILE A 114 -2.32 5.66 0.49
N GLY A 115 -3.41 5.07 0.02
CA GLY A 115 -3.71 4.94 -1.40
C GLY A 115 -4.10 6.25 -2.08
N GLY A 116 -4.86 7.10 -1.40
CA GLY A 116 -5.34 8.38 -1.94
C GLY A 116 -4.24 9.44 -1.96
N ILE A 117 -3.57 9.64 -0.82
CA ILE A 117 -2.58 10.72 -0.69
C ILE A 117 -1.20 10.27 -1.17
N PHE A 118 -0.63 9.22 -0.57
CA PHE A 118 0.78 8.88 -0.82
C PHE A 118 1.01 8.29 -2.21
N LEU A 119 0.17 7.35 -2.67
CA LEU A 119 0.27 6.85 -4.05
C LEU A 119 -0.12 7.92 -5.08
N GLY A 120 -1.04 8.82 -4.74
CA GLY A 120 -1.36 9.99 -5.57
C GLY A 120 -0.13 10.88 -5.80
N LEU A 121 0.57 11.24 -4.72
CA LEU A 121 1.80 12.02 -4.79
C LEU A 121 2.91 11.29 -5.54
N GLU A 122 3.10 9.99 -5.27
CA GLU A 122 4.07 9.16 -5.96
C GLU A 122 3.81 9.14 -7.48
N GLY A 123 2.55 8.94 -7.89
CA GLY A 123 2.14 8.98 -9.29
C GLY A 123 2.45 10.31 -9.97
N ILE A 124 2.15 11.44 -9.30
CA ILE A 124 2.49 12.78 -9.79
C ILE A 124 4.01 12.93 -9.95
N PHE A 125 4.79 12.53 -8.95
CA PHE A 125 6.25 12.62 -9.01
C PHE A 125 6.83 11.77 -10.14
N ILE A 126 6.33 10.55 -10.36
CA ILE A 126 6.76 9.70 -11.48
C ILE A 126 6.51 10.39 -12.82
N VAL A 127 5.32 10.98 -13.02
CA VAL A 127 5.00 11.69 -14.27
C VAL A 127 5.89 12.91 -14.48
N LEU A 128 6.10 13.72 -13.45
CA LEU A 128 6.96 14.92 -13.52
C LEU A 128 8.43 14.55 -13.76
N MET A 129 8.94 13.52 -13.07
CA MET A 129 10.29 13.00 -13.28
C MET A 129 10.46 12.49 -14.71
N TRP A 130 9.46 11.76 -15.24
CA TRP A 130 9.49 11.30 -16.63
C TRP A 130 9.57 12.48 -17.59
N LEU A 131 8.68 13.46 -17.49
CA LEU A 131 8.68 14.67 -18.33
C LEU A 131 10.03 15.40 -18.30
N LYS A 132 10.62 15.55 -17.10
CA LYS A 132 11.93 16.17 -16.91
C LYS A 132 13.06 15.35 -17.55
N ALA A 133 13.04 14.03 -17.39
CA ALA A 133 14.07 13.14 -17.93
C ALA A 133 14.10 13.13 -19.47
N ILE A 134 12.93 13.15 -20.12
CA ILE A 134 12.82 13.16 -21.58
C ILE A 134 12.71 14.56 -22.19
N LYS A 135 12.78 15.62 -21.37
CA LYS A 135 12.62 17.03 -21.77
C LYS A 135 11.36 17.30 -22.60
N LYS A 136 10.27 16.59 -22.31
CA LYS A 136 9.01 16.70 -23.05
C LYS A 136 8.10 17.73 -22.38
N PRO A 137 7.40 18.59 -23.15
CA PRO A 137 6.40 19.48 -22.57
C PRO A 137 5.19 18.70 -22.05
N LEU A 138 4.41 19.33 -21.17
CA LEU A 138 3.12 18.81 -20.72
C LEU A 138 2.20 18.55 -21.92
N SER A 139 1.77 17.30 -22.08
CA SER A 139 0.74 16.90 -23.02
C SER A 139 -0.60 16.73 -22.30
N LEU A 140 -1.70 16.71 -23.07
CA LEU A 140 -3.03 16.44 -22.53
C LEU A 140 -3.08 15.13 -21.74
N SER A 141 -2.43 14.07 -22.23
CA SER A 141 -2.35 12.78 -21.53
C SER A 141 -1.66 12.88 -20.16
N THR A 142 -0.56 13.63 -20.04
CA THR A 142 0.11 13.82 -18.76
C THR A 142 -0.69 14.70 -17.80
N LEU A 143 -1.40 15.70 -18.34
CA LEU A 143 -2.31 16.52 -17.55
C LEU A 143 -3.48 15.69 -17.00
N LEU A 144 -4.06 14.82 -17.81
CA LEU A 144 -5.11 13.91 -17.38
C LEU A 144 -4.62 12.95 -16.29
N LEU A 145 -3.42 12.38 -16.42
CA LEU A 145 -2.85 11.52 -15.38
C LEU A 145 -2.62 12.28 -14.06
N ILE A 146 -2.02 13.47 -14.13
CA ILE A 146 -1.82 14.32 -12.95
C ILE A 146 -3.16 14.69 -12.32
N ALA A 147 -4.17 15.02 -13.14
CA ALA A 147 -5.51 15.36 -12.67
C ALA A 147 -6.19 14.19 -11.94
N VAL A 148 -6.04 12.95 -12.42
CA VAL A 148 -6.58 11.75 -11.75
C VAL A 148 -5.93 11.56 -10.37
N PHE A 149 -4.60 11.65 -10.29
CA PHE A 149 -3.91 11.54 -9.00
C PHE A 149 -4.23 12.71 -8.05
N ALA A 150 -4.33 13.94 -8.58
CA ALA A 150 -4.72 15.10 -7.80
C ALA A 150 -6.16 14.97 -7.29
N ALA A 151 -7.08 14.45 -8.12
CA ALA A 151 -8.46 14.19 -7.71
C ALA A 151 -8.53 13.16 -6.58
N ALA A 152 -7.70 12.10 -6.62
CA ALA A 152 -7.61 11.13 -5.53
C ALA A 152 -7.14 11.77 -4.21
N ILE A 153 -6.12 12.64 -4.26
CA ILE A 153 -5.64 13.38 -3.08
C ILE A 153 -6.75 14.30 -2.53
N ILE A 154 -7.42 15.06 -3.41
CA ILE A 154 -8.49 15.99 -3.02
C ILE A 154 -9.65 15.23 -2.40
N TYR A 155 -10.06 14.11 -3.00
CA TYR A 155 -11.13 13.26 -2.47
C TYR A 155 -10.82 12.77 -1.06
N GLU A 156 -9.59 12.30 -0.82
CA GLU A 156 -9.19 11.79 0.50
C GLU A 156 -9.11 12.89 1.57
N ILE A 157 -8.79 14.14 1.19
CA ILE A 157 -8.72 15.27 2.13
C ILE A 157 -10.13 15.80 2.51
N ILE A 158 -11.08 15.73 1.58
CA ILE A 158 -12.45 16.27 1.78
C ILE A 158 -13.33 15.30 2.57
N LYS A 159 -13.05 13.99 2.49
CA LYS A 159 -13.81 12.91 3.13
C LYS A 159 -13.66 12.93 4.65
#